data_AF-A0A2U1K8I0-F1
#
_entry.id   AF-A0A2U1K8I0-F1
#
_cell.length_a   1.000
_cell.length_b   1.000
_cell.length_c   1.000
_cell.angle_alpha   90.00
_cell.angle_beta   90.00
_cell.angle_gamma   90.00
#
_symmetry.space_group_name_H-M   'P 1'
#
loop_
_entity.id
_entity.type
_entity.pdbx_description
1 polymer ?
#
loop_
_entity_poly.entity_id
_entity_poly.type
_entity_poly.pdbx_seq_one_letter_code
_entity_poly.pdbx_strand_id
1 'polypeptide(L)'
;MKVQPHKAIVGANAFSHQSGIHQDGMLKNKSTYEIMSPEDIGLLRSNDTGLTLGKLSGRHALKVELVKLGYAFDGKELDDLFLRFKSMAEMKKVITNDDLIALVSNEVFEPALVSNEVFEQELV
;
A
#
# COMPACT_ATOMS: atom_id res chain seq x y z
N MET A 1 -27.39 -6.18 -12.72
CA MET A 1 -26.25 -6.33 -13.67
C MET A 1 -24.96 -6.09 -12.91
N LYS A 2 -23.96 -6.97 -13.00
CA LYS A 2 -22.67 -6.79 -12.30
C LYS A 2 -21.75 -5.92 -13.14
N VAL A 3 -21.24 -4.82 -12.58
CA VAL A 3 -20.26 -3.95 -13.24
C VAL A 3 -18.94 -4.71 -13.40
N GLN A 4 -18.29 -4.60 -14.55
CA GLN A 4 -16.99 -5.22 -14.79
C GLN A 4 -15.91 -4.51 -13.94
N PRO A 5 -14.93 -5.23 -13.37
CA PRO A 5 -13.91 -4.62 -12.51
C PRO A 5 -13.11 -3.49 -13.17
N HIS A 6 -12.87 -3.58 -14.48
CA HIS A 6 -12.10 -2.60 -15.26
C HIS A 6 -12.99 -1.63 -16.06
N LYS A 7 -14.30 -1.58 -15.76
CA LYS A 7 -15.18 -0.60 -16.39
C LYS A 7 -14.64 0.79 -16.06
N ALA A 8 -14.43 1.61 -17.08
CA ALA A 8 -13.99 2.99 -16.89
C ALA A 8 -14.89 3.72 -15.87
N ILE A 9 -14.27 4.54 -15.03
CA ILE A 9 -14.91 5.34 -13.98
C ILE A 9 -15.46 4.50 -12.83
N VAL A 10 -16.33 3.51 -13.08
CA VAL A 10 -17.14 2.85 -12.04
C VAL A 10 -16.69 1.42 -11.68
N GLY A 11 -15.66 0.90 -12.34
CA GLY A 11 -15.13 -0.43 -12.05
C GLY A 11 -14.39 -0.47 -10.71
N ALA A 12 -14.47 -1.59 -10.01
CA ALA A 12 -13.78 -1.79 -8.72
C ALA A 12 -12.24 -1.57 -8.80
N ASN A 13 -11.65 -1.68 -9.99
CA ASN A 13 -10.22 -1.48 -10.24
C ASN A 13 -9.91 -0.16 -10.96
N ALA A 14 -10.88 0.73 -11.17
CA ALA A 14 -10.69 1.95 -11.95
C ALA A 14 -9.64 2.91 -11.35
N PHE A 15 -9.46 2.86 -10.03
CA PHE A 15 -8.51 3.68 -9.27
C PHE A 15 -7.55 2.82 -8.41
N SER A 16 -7.24 1.61 -8.88
CA SER A 16 -6.34 0.68 -8.19
C SER A 16 -4.97 0.63 -8.87
N HIS A 17 -3.90 0.76 -8.07
CA HIS A 17 -2.51 0.85 -8.56
C HIS A 17 -1.62 -0.23 -7.94
N GLN A 18 -1.00 -1.07 -8.78
CA GLN A 18 -0.22 -2.23 -8.33
C GLN A 18 1.27 -2.19 -8.73
N SER A 19 1.60 -1.51 -9.83
CA SER A 19 2.98 -1.36 -10.31
C SER A 19 3.81 -0.53 -9.33
N GLY A 20 5.00 -0.99 -8.92
CA GLY A 20 5.83 -0.28 -7.96
C GLY A 20 6.17 1.16 -8.36
N ILE A 21 6.40 1.43 -9.65
CA ILE A 21 6.64 2.80 -10.14
C ILE A 21 5.37 3.67 -10.08
N HIS A 22 4.20 3.07 -10.27
CA HIS A 22 2.93 3.80 -10.15
C HIS A 22 2.64 4.08 -8.68
N GLN A 23 2.90 3.11 -7.80
CA GLN A 23 2.73 3.28 -6.36
C GLN A 23 3.62 4.39 -5.82
N ASP A 24 4.88 4.44 -6.24
CA ASP A 24 5.81 5.52 -5.89
C ASP A 24 5.31 6.90 -6.38
N GLY A 25 4.84 6.99 -7.62
CA GLY A 25 4.25 8.24 -8.13
C GLY A 25 2.97 8.64 -7.40
N MET A 26 2.10 7.68 -7.08
CA MET A 26 0.86 7.90 -6.32
C MET A 26 1.12 8.40 -4.89
N LEU A 27 2.16 7.88 -4.23
CA LEU A 27 2.57 8.29 -2.89
C LEU A 27 3.12 9.73 -2.87
N LYS A 28 3.76 10.16 -3.97
CA LYS A 28 4.30 11.53 -4.10
C LYS A 28 3.25 12.54 -4.57
N ASN A 29 2.44 12.17 -5.56
CA ASN A 29 1.38 13.01 -6.11
C ASN A 29 0.34 12.14 -6.84
N LYS A 30 -0.87 12.02 -6.27
CA LYS A 30 -1.98 11.24 -6.83
C LYS A 30 -2.33 11.65 -8.28
N SER A 31 -2.23 12.94 -8.63
CA SER A 31 -2.53 13.45 -9.98
C SER A 31 -1.60 12.93 -11.08
N THR A 32 -0.48 12.28 -10.72
CA THR A 32 0.44 11.65 -11.68
C THR A 32 -0.24 10.52 -12.47
N TYR A 33 -1.12 9.75 -11.81
CA TYR A 33 -1.80 8.61 -12.41
C TYR A 33 -3.33 8.67 -12.30
N GLU A 34 -3.86 9.68 -11.60
CA GLU A 34 -5.29 9.90 -11.46
C GLU A 34 -5.67 11.27 -12.04
N ILE A 35 -6.27 11.25 -13.23
CA ILE A 35 -6.77 12.46 -13.89
C ILE A 35 -7.95 13.10 -13.14
N MET A 36 -8.62 12.33 -12.30
CA MET A 36 -9.73 12.76 -11.44
C MET A 36 -9.70 11.95 -10.14
N SER A 37 -10.29 12.48 -9.08
CA SER A 37 -10.44 11.75 -7.83
C SER A 37 -11.69 10.84 -7.87
N PRO A 38 -11.65 9.63 -7.31
CA PRO A 38 -12.85 8.81 -7.16
C PRO A 38 -13.86 9.44 -6.20
N GLU A 39 -13.42 10.25 -5.26
CA GLU A 39 -14.29 10.98 -4.35
C GLU A 39 -15.17 12.01 -5.10
N ASP A 40 -14.67 12.62 -6.19
CA ASP A 40 -15.43 13.55 -7.05
C ASP A 40 -16.70 12.92 -7.66
N ILE A 41 -16.72 11.59 -7.77
CA ILE A 41 -17.83 10.81 -8.33
C ILE A 41 -18.51 9.90 -7.28
N GLY A 42 -18.20 10.11 -6.00
CA GLY A 42 -18.78 9.36 -4.89
C GLY A 42 -18.30 7.92 -4.79
N LEU A 43 -17.17 7.56 -5.42
CA LEU A 43 -16.55 6.26 -5.23
C LEU A 43 -15.65 6.27 -4.01
N LEU A 44 -16.00 5.43 -3.04
CA LEU A 44 -15.18 5.18 -1.86
C LEU A 44 -14.11 4.14 -2.18
N ARG A 45 -12.86 4.46 -1.86
CA ARG A 45 -11.77 3.49 -1.95
C ARG A 45 -11.81 2.52 -0.79
N SER A 46 -11.23 1.34 -1.02
CA SER A 46 -10.90 0.40 0.06
C SER A 46 -9.78 0.90 0.96
N ASN A 47 -8.93 1.82 0.47
CA ASN A 47 -7.88 2.51 1.22
C ASN A 47 -7.60 3.90 0.60
N ASP A 48 -7.09 4.84 1.39
CA ASP A 48 -6.89 6.24 0.97
C ASP A 48 -5.92 6.40 -0.22
N THR A 49 -4.97 5.49 -0.38
CA THR A 49 -3.92 5.60 -1.40
C THR A 49 -4.25 4.88 -2.71
N GLY A 50 -5.31 4.07 -2.77
CA GLY A 50 -5.64 3.22 -3.93
C GLY A 50 -4.60 2.14 -4.23
N LEU A 51 -3.66 1.89 -3.31
CA LEU A 51 -2.56 0.96 -3.53
C LEU A 51 -3.01 -0.46 -3.24
N THR A 52 -2.70 -1.36 -4.17
CA THR A 52 -2.85 -2.80 -3.96
C THR A 52 -1.46 -3.42 -3.88
N LEU A 53 -1.10 -3.97 -2.72
CA LEU A 53 0.18 -4.66 -2.55
C LEU A 53 0.15 -6.03 -3.21
N GLY A 54 1.21 -6.34 -3.95
CA GLY A 54 1.42 -7.64 -4.57
C GLY A 54 2.79 -7.76 -5.20
N LYS A 55 2.97 -8.73 -6.10
CA LYS A 55 4.27 -9.07 -6.70
C LYS A 55 4.97 -7.87 -7.33
N LEU A 56 4.25 -6.89 -7.88
CA LEU A 56 4.87 -5.74 -8.55
C LEU A 56 5.18 -4.58 -7.61
N SER A 57 4.80 -4.67 -6.35
CA SER A 57 4.97 -3.59 -5.39
C SER A 57 6.44 -3.35 -5.05
N GLY A 58 6.76 -2.07 -4.86
CA GLY A 58 8.10 -1.60 -4.50
C GLY A 58 8.32 -1.53 -3.00
N ARG A 59 9.57 -1.33 -2.60
CA ARG A 59 9.98 -1.13 -1.20
C ARG A 59 9.25 0.05 -0.54
N HIS A 60 9.13 1.16 -1.26
CA HIS A 60 8.50 2.37 -0.71
C HIS A 60 7.03 2.12 -0.34
N ALA A 61 6.28 1.44 -1.20
CA ALA A 61 4.90 1.06 -0.92
C ALA A 61 4.79 0.10 0.29
N LEU A 62 5.68 -0.90 0.38
CA LEU A 62 5.73 -1.78 1.55
C LEU A 62 6.02 -0.99 2.84
N LYS A 63 7.04 -0.12 2.83
CA LYS A 63 7.43 0.70 3.98
C LYS A 63 6.26 1.56 4.47
N VAL A 64 5.59 2.27 3.55
CA VAL A 64 4.44 3.13 3.89
C VAL A 64 3.31 2.32 4.53
N GLU A 65 2.95 1.17 3.98
CA GLU A 65 1.86 0.35 4.54
C GLU A 65 2.24 -0.26 5.90
N LEU A 66 3.50 -0.64 6.11
CA LEU A 66 3.96 -1.10 7.43
C LEU A 66 3.92 0.02 8.47
N VAL A 67 4.34 1.23 8.10
CA VAL A 67 4.32 2.40 9.00
C VAL A 67 2.88 2.76 9.37
N LYS A 68 1.92 2.67 8.44
CA LYS A 68 0.48 2.83 8.74
C LYS A 68 -0.05 1.78 9.73
N LEU A 69 0.54 0.58 9.73
CA LEU A 69 0.21 -0.48 10.68
C LEU A 69 0.96 -0.34 12.02
N GLY A 70 1.78 0.71 12.18
CA GLY A 70 2.56 0.96 13.40
C GLY A 70 3.93 0.29 13.42
N TYR A 71 4.42 -0.21 12.28
CA TYR A 71 5.72 -0.87 12.17
C TYR A 71 6.69 -0.04 11.33
N ALA A 72 7.73 0.48 11.96
CA ALA A 72 8.80 1.22 11.29
C ALA A 72 10.03 0.32 11.08
N PHE A 73 10.42 0.13 9.83
CA PHE A 73 11.64 -0.59 9.44
C PHE A 73 12.45 0.25 8.48
N ASP A 74 13.78 0.15 8.57
CA ASP A 74 14.70 0.85 7.69
C ASP A 74 15.96 0.04 7.37
N GLY A 75 16.69 0.50 6.36
CA GLY A 75 17.95 -0.10 5.93
C GLY A 75 17.84 -1.61 5.69
N LYS A 76 18.73 -2.37 6.34
CA LYS A 76 18.84 -3.82 6.15
C LYS A 76 17.57 -4.58 6.58
N GLU A 77 16.91 -4.14 7.66
CA GLU A 77 15.70 -4.80 8.14
C GLU A 77 14.57 -4.70 7.11
N LEU A 78 14.40 -3.50 6.53
CA LEU A 78 13.43 -3.30 5.45
C LEU A 78 13.80 -4.11 4.19
N ASP A 79 15.09 -4.24 3.86
CA ASP A 79 15.54 -5.05 2.73
C ASP A 79 15.22 -6.54 2.92
N ASP A 80 15.51 -7.09 4.11
CA ASP A 80 15.22 -8.48 4.44
C ASP A 80 13.71 -8.74 4.44
N LEU A 81 12.93 -7.83 5.03
CA LEU A 81 11.47 -7.88 5.03
C LEU A 81 10.90 -7.79 3.61
N PHE A 82 11.48 -6.95 2.75
CA PHE A 82 11.06 -6.81 1.36
C PHE A 82 11.28 -8.11 0.58
N LEU A 83 12.41 -8.81 0.76
CA LEU A 83 12.65 -10.10 0.10
C LEU A 83 11.59 -11.14 0.50
N ARG A 84 11.24 -11.21 1.79
CA ARG A 84 10.22 -12.13 2.31
C ARG A 84 8.82 -11.75 1.82
N PHE A 85 8.50 -10.46 1.80
CA PHE A 85 7.28 -9.93 1.17
C PHE A 85 7.18 -10.37 -0.29
N LYS A 86 8.28 -10.28 -1.06
CA LYS A 86 8.30 -10.71 -2.46
C LYS A 86 8.03 -12.21 -2.62
N SER A 87 8.60 -13.05 -1.75
CA SER A 87 8.31 -14.49 -1.75
C SER A 87 6.83 -14.78 -1.44
N MET A 88 6.24 -14.07 -0.47
CA MET A 88 4.81 -14.20 -0.15
C MET A 88 3.92 -13.74 -1.32
N ALA A 89 4.26 -12.61 -1.94
CA ALA A 89 3.53 -12.03 -3.06
C ALA A 89 3.65 -12.82 -4.37
N GLU A 90 4.63 -13.73 -4.46
CA GLU A 90 4.70 -14.71 -5.56
C GLU A 90 3.60 -15.77 -5.45
N MET A 91 3.19 -16.12 -4.22
CA MET A 91 2.17 -17.13 -3.95
C MET A 91 0.76 -16.52 -3.88
N LYS A 92 0.63 -15.26 -3.44
CA LYS A 92 -0.65 -14.57 -3.24
C LYS A 92 -0.71 -13.29 -4.07
N LYS A 93 -1.72 -13.17 -4.94
CA LYS A 93 -1.87 -12.03 -5.87
C LYS A 93 -2.03 -10.68 -5.16
N VAL A 94 -2.71 -10.65 -4.03
CA VAL A 94 -2.98 -9.47 -3.21
C VAL A 94 -2.57 -9.76 -1.78
N ILE A 95 -1.71 -8.90 -1.24
CA ILE A 95 -1.25 -8.95 0.15
C ILE A 95 -2.14 -8.04 0.99
N THR A 96 -2.70 -8.59 2.08
CA THR A 96 -3.58 -7.90 3.02
C THR A 96 -2.79 -7.40 4.24
N ASN A 97 -3.43 -6.55 5.06
CA ASN A 97 -2.83 -6.10 6.32
C ASN A 97 -2.51 -7.28 7.24
N ASP A 98 -3.39 -8.29 7.33
CA ASP A 98 -3.14 -9.50 8.11
C ASP A 98 -1.89 -10.26 7.63
N ASP A 99 -1.66 -10.30 6.30
CA ASP A 99 -0.45 -10.91 5.76
C ASP A 99 0.80 -10.11 6.14
N LEU A 100 0.73 -8.78 6.14
CA LEU A 100 1.82 -7.91 6.58
C LEU A 100 2.10 -8.06 8.08
N ILE A 101 1.05 -8.14 8.90
CA ILE A 101 1.17 -8.39 10.34
C ILE A 101 1.81 -9.75 10.58
N ALA A 102 1.38 -10.80 9.86
CA ALA A 102 1.97 -12.12 9.94
C ALA A 102 3.42 -12.15 9.44
N LEU A 103 3.72 -11.37 8.40
CA LEU A 103 5.09 -11.16 7.91
C LEU A 103 5.93 -10.57 9.05
N VAL A 104 5.51 -9.49 9.70
CA VAL A 104 6.28 -8.89 10.80
C VAL A 104 6.37 -9.82 12.01
N SER A 105 5.28 -10.47 12.42
CA SER A 105 5.20 -11.28 13.66
C SER A 105 6.06 -12.55 13.64
N ASN A 106 6.39 -13.07 12.46
CA ASN A 106 7.38 -14.15 12.35
C ASN A 106 8.79 -13.70 12.77
N GLU A 107 9.02 -12.40 12.87
CA GLU A 107 10.11 -11.83 13.66
C GLU A 107 9.51 -11.43 15.00
N VAL A 108 9.95 -12.05 16.11
CA VAL A 108 9.52 -11.62 17.44
C VAL A 108 10.05 -10.21 17.65
N PHE A 109 9.22 -9.20 17.39
CA PHE A 109 9.56 -7.78 17.48
C PHE A 109 8.59 -7.09 18.45
N GLU A 110 9.13 -6.44 19.49
CA GLU A 110 8.37 -5.45 20.26
C GLU A 110 8.43 -4.13 19.48
N PRO A 111 7.32 -3.64 18.91
CA PRO A 111 7.35 -2.41 18.14
C PRO A 111 7.73 -1.25 19.06
N ALA A 112 8.69 -0.43 18.62
CA ALA A 112 8.87 0.90 19.19
C ALA A 112 7.57 1.66 18.92
N LEU A 113 6.81 1.96 19.98
CA LEU A 113 5.55 2.70 19.88
C LEU A 113 5.84 4.08 19.28
N VAL A 114 5.58 4.23 17.98
CA VAL A 114 5.59 5.55 17.34
C VAL A 114 4.30 6.23 17.78
N SER A 115 4.42 7.26 18.62
CA SER A 115 3.29 8.10 19.01
C SER A 115 2.68 8.77 17.77
N ASN A 116 1.35 8.78 17.68
CA ASN A 116 0.57 9.32 16.56
C ASN A 116 0.77 10.82 16.26
N GLU A 117 1.69 11.52 16.93
CA GLU A 117 1.95 12.95 16.75
C GLU A 117 2.82 13.26 15.52
N VAL A 118 3.52 12.27 14.94
CA VAL A 118 4.45 12.51 13.81
C VAL A 118 3.75 12.55 12.45
N PHE A 119 2.55 11.97 12.31
CA PHE A 119 1.85 11.87 11.02
C PHE A 119 1.26 13.19 10.51
N GLU A 120 1.10 14.22 11.35
CA GLU A 120 0.53 15.51 10.92
C GLU A 120 1.55 16.50 10.34
N GLN A 121 2.86 16.19 10.35
CA GLN A 121 3.89 17.14 9.92
C GLN A 121 4.48 16.91 8.51
N GLU A 122 4.14 15.82 7.83
CA GLU A 122 4.64 15.51 6.46
C GLU A 122 3.60 15.72 5.34
N LEU A 123 2.44 16.28 5.65
CA LEU A 123 1.40 16.66 4.69
C LEU A 123 1.17 18.18 4.71
N VAL A 124 2.19 18.95 4.34
CA VAL A 124 2.06 20.36 3.91
C VAL A 124 2.90 20.58 2.66
#